data_AF-A0A9X1UR52-F1
#
_entry.id   AF-A0A9X1UR52-F1
#
_cell.length_a   1.000
_cell.length_b   1.000
_cell.length_c   1.000
_cell.angle_alpha   90.00
_cell.angle_beta   90.00
_cell.angle_gamma   90.00
#
_symmetry.space_group_name_H-M   'P 1'
#
loop_
_entity.id
_entity.type
_entity.pdbx_description
1 polymer ?
#
loop_
_entity_poly.entity_id
_entity_poly.type
_entity_poly.pdbx_seq_one_letter_code
_entity_poly.pdbx_strand_id
1 'polypeptide(L)'
;MSEIQFNANLKKAESDEPLTEQQLEALAQKRAYLQEQAEDIIAIAQLQNNSALNCLHKINVLGGTSEKAYRAVNTRIITDQDPHGAYHAVAMAQSTSDLPFDVPTLVDIVIEQGEPALQLRLLKLFDSQPIAAEPIPKIRDSINHLGDKAVIAQLNQHLLNRQ
;
A
#
# COMPACT_ATOMS: atom_id res chain seq x y z
N MET A 1 18.16 -9.14 36.39
CA MET A 1 16.81 -9.41 35.87
C MET A 1 16.06 -8.09 35.95
N SER A 2 16.01 -7.32 34.86
CA SER A 2 15.32 -6.02 34.87
C SER A 2 13.84 -6.28 34.64
N GLU A 3 13.01 -6.00 35.64
CA GLU A 3 11.56 -6.03 35.53
C GLU A 3 11.12 -4.98 34.51
N ILE A 4 10.39 -5.42 33.49
CA ILE A 4 9.77 -4.53 32.51
C ILE A 4 8.72 -3.71 33.27
N GLN A 5 8.99 -2.43 33.50
CA GLN A 5 8.02 -1.52 34.09
C GLN A 5 7.01 -1.10 33.02
N PHE A 6 5.79 -1.63 33.09
CA PHE A 6 4.69 -1.16 32.25
C PHE A 6 4.36 0.31 32.57
N ASN A 7 4.08 1.10 31.53
CA ASN A 7 3.83 2.53 31.64
C ASN A 7 2.62 2.81 32.56
N ALA A 8 2.87 3.43 33.72
CA ALA A 8 1.86 3.77 34.73
C ALA A 8 0.81 4.79 34.25
N ASN A 9 1.03 5.44 33.10
CA ASN A 9 0.10 6.41 32.50
C ASN A 9 -0.81 5.81 31.41
N LEU A 10 -0.79 4.48 31.20
CA LEU A 10 -1.85 3.83 30.43
C LEU A 10 -3.18 4.08 31.15
N LYS A 11 -4.04 4.92 30.56
CA LYS A 11 -5.44 5.03 30.99
C LYS A 11 -6.00 3.60 31.06
N LYS A 12 -6.39 3.16 32.26
CA LYS A 12 -7.26 1.98 32.40
C LYS A 12 -8.42 2.20 31.44
N ALA A 13 -8.73 1.20 30.62
CA ALA A 13 -9.85 1.29 29.69
C ALA A 13 -11.07 1.80 30.46
N GLU A 14 -11.59 2.96 30.06
CA GLU A 14 -12.82 3.49 30.63
C GLU A 14 -13.92 2.47 30.25
N SER A 15 -14.51 1.84 31.28
CA SER A 15 -15.48 0.73 31.30
C SER A 15 -14.91 -0.71 31.16
N ASP A 16 -14.65 -1.35 32.31
CA ASP A 16 -14.62 -2.81 32.48
C ASP A 16 -16.07 -3.40 32.48
N GLU A 17 -16.99 -2.82 31.69
CA GLU A 17 -18.33 -3.40 31.55
C GLU A 17 -18.25 -4.58 30.56
N PRO A 18 -18.72 -5.78 30.94
CA PRO A 18 -18.73 -6.91 30.03
C PRO A 18 -19.66 -6.58 28.85
N LEU A 19 -19.17 -6.84 27.63
CA LEU A 19 -19.95 -6.71 26.40
C LEU A 19 -21.25 -7.51 26.53
N THR A 20 -22.36 -6.93 26.06
CA THR A 20 -23.64 -7.65 26.02
C THR A 20 -23.58 -8.81 25.04
N GLU A 21 -24.45 -9.81 25.22
CA GLU A 21 -24.55 -10.97 24.31
C GLU A 21 -24.77 -10.54 22.85
N GLN A 22 -25.59 -9.51 22.63
CA GLN A 22 -25.82 -8.91 21.31
C GLN A 22 -24.55 -8.27 20.70
N GLN A 23 -23.74 -7.59 21.53
CA GLN A 23 -22.48 -7.01 21.07
C GLN A 23 -21.45 -8.08 20.72
N LEU A 24 -21.39 -9.16 21.50
CA LEU A 24 -20.53 -10.31 21.22
C LEU A 24 -20.92 -11.02 19.91
N GLU A 25 -22.21 -11.21 19.68
CA GLU A 25 -22.71 -11.82 18.45
C GLU A 25 -22.43 -10.95 17.23
N ALA A 26 -22.69 -9.63 17.31
CA ALA A 26 -22.37 -8.69 16.24
C ALA A 26 -20.87 -8.66 15.91
N LEU A 27 -19.99 -8.74 16.91
CA LEU A 27 -18.54 -8.85 16.71
C LEU A 27 -18.16 -10.18 16.06
N ALA A 28 -18.78 -11.29 16.44
CA ALA A 28 -18.54 -12.59 15.83
C ALA A 28 -18.97 -12.61 14.35
N GLN A 29 -20.15 -12.07 14.03
CA GLN A 29 -20.65 -11.96 12.66
C GLN A 29 -19.72 -11.06 11.81
N LYS A 30 -19.29 -9.91 12.35
CA LYS A 30 -18.35 -9.03 11.67
C LYS A 30 -17.00 -9.72 11.41
N ARG A 31 -16.48 -10.49 12.36
CA ARG A 31 -15.24 -11.26 12.19
C ARG A 31 -15.38 -12.32 11.10
N ALA A 32 -16.47 -13.09 11.09
CA ALA A 32 -16.74 -14.10 10.08
C ALA A 32 -16.81 -13.47 8.68
N TYR A 33 -17.53 -12.35 8.53
CA TYR A 33 -17.61 -11.61 7.28
C TYR A 33 -16.22 -11.14 6.80
N LEU A 34 -15.42 -10.51 7.67
CA LEU A 34 -14.07 -10.04 7.30
C LEU A 34 -13.14 -11.20 6.92
N GLN A 35 -13.28 -12.35 7.56
CA GLN A 35 -12.52 -13.55 7.22
C GLN A 35 -12.89 -14.08 5.82
N GLU A 36 -14.18 -14.16 5.52
CA GLU A 36 -14.67 -14.57 4.19
C GLU A 36 -14.17 -13.63 3.10
N GLN A 37 -14.23 -12.31 3.35
CA GLN A 37 -13.72 -11.32 2.38
C GLN A 37 -12.19 -11.44 2.18
N ALA A 38 -11.43 -11.74 3.23
CA ALA A 38 -10.00 -11.97 3.10
C ALA A 38 -9.70 -13.23 2.26
N GLU A 39 -10.47 -14.30 2.43
CA GLU A 39 -10.35 -15.53 1.64
C GLU A 39 -10.71 -15.28 0.15
N ASP A 40 -11.76 -14.50 -0.13
CA ASP A 40 -12.13 -14.08 -1.49
C ASP A 40 -11.00 -13.31 -2.18
N ILE A 41 -10.42 -12.31 -1.49
CA ILE A 41 -9.28 -11.54 -2.02
C ILE A 41 -8.09 -12.44 -2.33
N ILE A 42 -7.78 -13.40 -1.44
CA ILE A 42 -6.70 -14.37 -1.68
C ILE A 42 -7.00 -15.22 -2.90
N ALA A 43 -8.23 -15.75 -3.01
CA ALA A 43 -8.63 -16.58 -4.13
C ALA A 43 -8.54 -15.83 -5.47
N ILE A 44 -9.03 -14.59 -5.54
CA ILE A 44 -8.90 -13.74 -6.73
C ILE A 44 -7.43 -13.53 -7.08
N ALA A 45 -6.59 -13.14 -6.11
CA ALA A 45 -5.17 -12.86 -6.33
C ALA A 45 -4.36 -14.11 -6.73
N GLN A 46 -4.82 -15.31 -6.39
CA GLN A 46 -4.14 -16.56 -6.72
C GLN A 46 -4.61 -17.16 -8.04
N LEU A 47 -5.90 -17.02 -8.37
CA LEU A 47 -6.53 -17.74 -9.48
C LEU A 47 -6.73 -16.88 -10.73
N GLN A 48 -6.70 -15.55 -10.60
CA GLN A 48 -6.98 -14.63 -11.69
C GLN A 48 -5.76 -13.76 -12.00
N ASN A 49 -5.32 -13.76 -13.26
CA ASN A 49 -4.28 -12.84 -13.74
C ASN A 49 -4.84 -11.42 -13.87
N ASN A 50 -3.95 -10.42 -13.76
CA ASN A 50 -4.26 -8.99 -13.87
C ASN A 50 -5.36 -8.53 -12.90
N SER A 51 -5.42 -9.16 -11.73
CA SER A 51 -6.49 -8.95 -10.74
C SER A 51 -6.09 -8.03 -9.59
N ALA A 52 -4.84 -7.58 -9.54
CA ALA A 52 -4.30 -6.82 -8.42
C ALA A 52 -5.11 -5.57 -8.10
N LEU A 53 -5.47 -4.76 -9.10
CA LEU A 53 -6.30 -3.57 -8.90
C LEU A 53 -7.67 -3.87 -8.29
N ASN A 54 -8.31 -4.97 -8.70
CA ASN A 54 -9.58 -5.39 -8.13
C ASN A 54 -9.41 -5.74 -6.64
N CYS A 55 -8.36 -6.49 -6.32
CA CYS A 55 -8.04 -6.83 -4.94
C CYS A 55 -7.73 -5.60 -4.09
N LEU A 56 -6.88 -4.68 -4.56
CA LEU A 56 -6.54 -3.43 -3.86
C LEU A 56 -7.79 -2.57 -3.64
N HIS A 57 -8.68 -2.49 -4.62
CA HIS A 57 -9.95 -1.78 -4.47
C HIS A 57 -10.82 -2.39 -3.38
N LYS A 58 -11.01 -3.73 -3.39
CA LYS A 58 -11.76 -4.45 -2.34
C LYS A 58 -11.16 -4.18 -0.95
N ILE A 59 -9.84 -4.24 -0.82
CA ILE A 59 -9.16 -3.96 0.45
C ILE A 59 -9.47 -2.54 0.94
N ASN A 60 -9.40 -1.54 0.06
CA ASN A 60 -9.68 -0.14 0.41
C ASN A 60 -11.14 0.05 0.85
N VAL A 61 -12.11 -0.58 0.17
CA VAL A 61 -13.53 -0.52 0.55
C VAL A 61 -13.77 -1.14 1.93
N LEU A 62 -13.05 -2.21 2.27
CA LEU A 62 -13.14 -2.86 3.59
C LEU A 62 -12.40 -2.09 4.70
N GLY A 63 -11.60 -1.09 4.34
CA GLY A 63 -10.72 -0.39 5.28
C GLY A 63 -9.51 -1.22 5.73
N GLY A 64 -9.18 -2.28 4.97
CA GLY A 64 -8.07 -3.19 5.26
C GLY A 64 -8.46 -4.66 5.12
N THR A 65 -7.46 -5.53 5.28
CA THR A 65 -7.64 -6.99 5.25
C THR A 65 -6.52 -7.68 6.05
N SER A 66 -6.50 -9.01 6.04
CA SER A 66 -5.43 -9.79 6.67
C SER A 66 -4.09 -9.63 5.96
N GLU A 67 -2.99 -9.78 6.71
CA GLU A 67 -1.62 -9.78 6.15
C GLU A 67 -1.46 -10.80 5.00
N LYS A 68 -2.07 -11.98 5.13
CA LYS A 68 -2.03 -13.03 4.11
C LYS A 68 -2.65 -12.56 2.79
N ALA A 69 -3.75 -11.81 2.85
CA ALA A 69 -4.40 -11.25 1.68
C ALA A 69 -3.50 -10.18 1.02
N TYR A 70 -2.89 -9.27 1.79
CA TYR A 70 -1.92 -8.32 1.25
C TYR A 70 -0.75 -9.01 0.55
N ARG A 71 -0.18 -10.07 1.14
CA ARG A 71 0.91 -10.85 0.52
C ARG A 71 0.49 -11.53 -0.77
N ALA A 72 -0.73 -12.07 -0.83
CA ALA A 72 -1.27 -12.65 -2.05
C ALA A 72 -1.37 -11.61 -3.18
N VAL A 73 -1.86 -10.40 -2.85
CA VAL A 73 -1.93 -9.29 -3.81
C VAL A 73 -0.54 -8.83 -4.25
N ASN A 74 0.41 -8.66 -3.33
CA ASN A 74 1.80 -8.35 -3.66
C ASN A 74 2.39 -9.36 -4.65
N THR A 75 2.19 -10.65 -4.37
CA THR A 75 2.64 -11.74 -5.25
C THR A 75 2.00 -11.64 -6.63
N ARG A 76 0.71 -11.29 -6.70
CA ARG A 76 0.02 -11.11 -7.98
C ARG A 76 0.60 -9.98 -8.79
N ILE A 77 0.82 -8.82 -8.19
CA ILE A 77 1.42 -7.65 -8.85
C ILE A 77 2.77 -8.02 -9.46
N ILE A 78 3.64 -8.66 -8.66
CA ILE A 78 4.98 -9.04 -9.10
C ILE A 78 4.91 -10.08 -10.23
N THR A 79 4.01 -11.06 -10.12
CA THR A 79 3.88 -12.12 -11.13
C THR A 79 3.38 -11.56 -12.46
N ASP A 80 2.41 -10.65 -12.42
CA ASP A 80 1.82 -10.05 -13.62
C ASP A 80 2.64 -8.88 -14.16
N GLN A 81 3.69 -8.44 -13.44
CA GLN A 81 4.47 -7.23 -13.74
C GLN A 81 3.54 -6.01 -13.93
N ASP A 82 2.52 -5.89 -13.07
CA ASP A 82 1.45 -4.89 -13.19
C ASP A 82 1.87 -3.52 -12.63
N PRO A 83 2.18 -2.51 -13.48
CA PRO A 83 2.63 -1.21 -13.00
C PRO A 83 1.53 -0.43 -12.28
N HIS A 84 0.26 -0.59 -12.64
CA HIS A 84 -0.82 0.11 -11.94
C HIS A 84 -1.08 -0.50 -10.58
N GLY A 85 -1.12 -1.82 -10.49
CA GLY A 85 -1.17 -2.55 -9.22
C GLY A 85 -0.02 -2.15 -8.29
N ALA A 86 1.20 -2.07 -8.83
CA ALA A 86 2.38 -1.65 -8.09
C ALA A 86 2.27 -0.21 -7.57
N TYR A 87 1.90 0.75 -8.41
CA TYR A 87 1.68 2.14 -8.00
C TYR A 87 0.67 2.24 -6.84
N HIS A 88 -0.48 1.55 -6.95
CA HIS A 88 -1.52 1.61 -5.92
C HIS A 88 -1.10 0.93 -4.61
N ALA A 89 -0.36 -0.17 -4.68
CA ALA A 89 0.21 -0.82 -3.50
C ALA A 89 1.23 0.07 -2.78
N VAL A 90 2.10 0.75 -3.53
CA VAL A 90 3.03 1.75 -2.95
C VAL A 90 2.26 2.90 -2.31
N ALA A 91 1.23 3.43 -2.96
CA ALA A 91 0.40 4.50 -2.41
C ALA A 91 -0.25 4.08 -1.08
N MET A 92 -0.77 2.86 -0.99
CA MET A 92 -1.30 2.31 0.26
C MET A 92 -0.22 2.22 1.35
N ALA A 93 0.98 1.73 1.01
CA ALA A 93 2.09 1.61 1.94
C ALA A 93 2.62 2.96 2.45
N GLN A 94 2.44 4.06 1.70
CA GLN A 94 2.75 5.41 2.21
C GLN A 94 1.76 5.87 3.29
N SER A 95 0.49 5.44 3.22
CA SER A 95 -0.56 5.84 4.16
C SER A 95 -0.70 4.94 5.38
N THR A 96 -0.22 3.70 5.29
CA THR A 96 -0.34 2.70 6.35
C THR A 96 1.00 2.03 6.56
N SER A 97 1.57 2.22 7.74
CA SER A 97 2.83 1.58 8.11
C SER A 97 2.68 0.07 8.15
N ASP A 98 3.78 -0.64 7.90
CA ASP A 98 3.91 -2.08 8.12
C ASP A 98 3.03 -2.98 7.23
N LEU A 99 2.50 -2.45 6.11
CA LEU A 99 1.89 -3.30 5.09
C LEU A 99 2.96 -4.21 4.45
N PRO A 100 2.66 -5.51 4.21
CA PRO A 100 3.63 -6.48 3.73
C PRO A 100 3.83 -6.40 2.19
N PHE A 101 3.94 -5.18 1.67
CA PHE A 101 4.27 -4.90 0.28
C PHE A 101 5.78 -4.75 0.13
N ASP A 102 6.34 -5.34 -0.93
CA ASP A 102 7.75 -5.18 -1.27
C ASP A 102 7.93 -3.88 -2.07
N VAL A 103 7.86 -2.74 -1.39
CA VAL A 103 7.87 -1.40 -2.00
C VAL A 103 9.04 -1.19 -2.98
N PRO A 104 10.30 -1.57 -2.67
CA PRO A 104 11.39 -1.47 -3.64
C PRO A 104 11.10 -2.18 -4.96
N THR A 105 10.67 -3.45 -4.91
CA THR A 105 10.32 -4.22 -6.11
C THR A 105 9.15 -3.59 -6.86
N LEU A 106 8.13 -3.10 -6.15
CA LEU A 106 6.98 -2.45 -6.77
C LEU A 106 7.36 -1.13 -7.46
N VAL A 107 8.26 -0.35 -6.86
CA VAL A 107 8.82 0.86 -7.48
C VAL A 107 9.54 0.50 -8.79
N ASP A 108 10.37 -0.54 -8.77
CA ASP A 108 11.09 -1.00 -9.96
C ASP A 108 10.13 -1.44 -11.07
N ILE A 109 9.05 -2.16 -10.73
CA ILE A 109 8.00 -2.53 -11.71
C ILE A 109 7.39 -1.29 -12.39
N VAL A 110 7.08 -0.24 -11.64
CA VAL A 110 6.53 1.00 -12.22
C VAL A 110 7.55 1.71 -13.11
N ILE A 111 8.83 1.69 -12.73
CA ILE A 111 9.92 2.26 -13.54
C ILE A 111 10.09 1.50 -14.85
N GLU A 112 10.06 0.17 -14.81
CA GLU A 112 10.33 -0.69 -15.97
C GLU A 112 9.14 -0.81 -16.91
N GLN A 113 7.92 -0.88 -16.38
CA GLN A 113 6.70 -1.21 -17.14
C GLN A 113 5.70 -0.05 -17.26
N GLY A 114 5.79 0.96 -16.39
CA GLY A 114 4.82 2.05 -16.33
C GLY A 114 5.13 3.17 -17.33
N GLU A 115 4.08 3.80 -17.87
CA GLU A 115 4.24 4.98 -18.71
C GLU A 115 4.79 6.19 -17.92
N PRO A 116 5.43 7.19 -18.58
CA PRO A 116 6.04 8.33 -17.91
C PRO A 116 5.09 9.07 -16.95
N ALA A 117 3.81 9.15 -17.30
CA ALA A 117 2.80 9.80 -16.47
C ALA A 117 2.56 9.05 -15.14
N LEU A 118 2.57 7.72 -15.16
CA LEU A 118 2.45 6.89 -13.96
C LEU A 118 3.71 7.00 -13.10
N GLN A 119 4.90 6.99 -13.72
CA GLN A 119 6.17 7.21 -13.03
C GLN A 119 6.19 8.57 -12.32
N LEU A 120 5.69 9.63 -12.96
CA LEU A 120 5.57 10.95 -12.32
C LEU A 120 4.61 10.92 -11.12
N ARG A 121 3.49 10.19 -11.21
CA ARG A 121 2.59 10.02 -10.06
C ARG A 121 3.27 9.26 -8.93
N LEU A 122 4.03 8.21 -9.23
CA LEU A 122 4.80 7.46 -8.26
C LEU A 122 5.82 8.37 -7.54
N LEU A 123 6.57 9.19 -8.28
CA LEU A 123 7.55 10.11 -7.70
C LEU A 123 6.93 11.04 -6.65
N LYS A 124 5.72 11.54 -6.92
CA LYS A 124 4.97 12.42 -6.01
C LYS A 124 4.58 11.75 -4.69
N LEU A 125 4.50 10.41 -4.65
CA LEU A 125 4.24 9.69 -3.40
C LEU A 125 5.41 9.82 -2.40
N PHE A 126 6.61 10.15 -2.88
CA PHE A 126 7.81 10.33 -2.06
C PHE A 126 8.10 11.81 -1.75
N ASP A 127 7.09 12.67 -1.81
CA ASP A 127 7.26 14.12 -1.62
C ASP A 127 7.72 14.51 -0.21
N SER A 128 7.43 13.69 0.79
CA SER A 128 7.90 13.88 2.17
C SER A 128 9.39 13.56 2.37
N GLN A 129 10.04 12.92 1.40
CA GLN A 129 11.45 12.51 1.49
C GLN A 129 12.39 13.55 0.86
N PRO A 130 13.66 13.62 1.26
CA PRO A 130 14.65 14.45 0.57
C PRO A 130 14.78 14.07 -0.92
N ILE A 131 14.96 15.03 -1.82
CA ILE A 131 15.07 14.78 -3.28
C ILE A 131 16.20 13.78 -3.63
N ALA A 132 17.26 13.74 -2.82
CA ALA A 132 18.38 12.83 -3.01
C ALA A 132 18.12 11.40 -2.47
N ALA A 133 17.02 11.19 -1.75
CA ALA A 133 16.66 9.88 -1.23
C ALA A 133 16.11 9.00 -2.36
N GLU A 134 16.61 7.77 -2.43
CA GLU A 134 15.96 6.71 -3.20
C GLU A 134 14.51 6.56 -2.72
N PRO A 135 13.50 6.54 -3.63
CA PRO A 135 13.61 6.22 -5.06
C PRO A 135 13.56 7.43 -6.03
N ILE A 136 13.61 8.68 -5.53
CA ILE A 136 13.34 9.87 -6.37
C ILE A 136 14.29 10.01 -7.56
N PRO A 137 15.64 9.88 -7.41
CA PRO A 137 16.55 10.00 -8.54
C PRO A 137 16.31 8.95 -9.62
N LYS A 138 16.07 7.69 -9.25
CA LYS A 138 15.78 6.60 -10.21
C LYS A 138 14.57 6.89 -11.07
N ILE A 139 13.46 7.31 -10.44
CA ILE A 139 12.21 7.59 -11.17
C ILE A 139 12.41 8.80 -12.10
N ARG A 140 13.08 9.85 -11.63
CA ARG A 140 13.40 11.03 -12.44
C ARG A 140 14.21 10.66 -13.68
N ASP A 141 15.24 9.84 -13.50
CA ASP A 141 16.16 9.47 -14.58
C ASP A 141 15.46 8.58 -15.62
N SER A 142 14.58 7.68 -15.18
CA SER A 142 13.71 6.90 -16.07
C SER A 142 12.76 7.77 -16.90
N ILE A 143 12.06 8.73 -16.28
CA ILE A 143 11.17 9.66 -17.02
C ILE A 143 11.95 10.45 -18.08
N ASN A 144 13.15 10.93 -17.73
CA ASN A 144 14.01 11.65 -18.67
C ASN A 144 14.46 10.75 -19.83
N HIS A 145 14.75 9.48 -19.56
CA HIS A 145 15.13 8.51 -20.58
C HIS A 145 13.99 8.23 -21.57
N LEU A 146 12.74 8.13 -21.09
CA LEU A 146 11.56 7.90 -21.92
C LEU A 146 11.22 9.10 -22.83
N GLY A 147 11.70 10.30 -22.49
CA GLY A 147 11.70 11.45 -23.41
C GLY A 147 10.35 12.13 -23.65
N ASP A 148 9.32 11.83 -22.86
CA ASP A 148 8.03 12.53 -22.94
C ASP A 148 8.17 13.98 -22.46
N LYS A 149 8.18 14.91 -23.42
CA LYS A 149 8.41 16.34 -23.14
C LYS A 149 7.37 16.95 -22.21
N ALA A 150 6.10 16.53 -22.28
CA ALA A 150 5.05 17.08 -21.46
C ALA A 150 5.20 16.62 -20.00
N VAL A 151 5.54 15.35 -19.80
CA VAL A 151 5.81 14.81 -18.46
C VAL A 151 7.10 15.36 -17.88
N ILE A 152 8.17 15.48 -18.68
CA ILE A 152 9.44 16.08 -18.24
C ILE A 152 9.24 17.54 -17.80
N ALA A 153 8.43 18.32 -18.52
CA ALA A 153 8.11 19.69 -18.12
C ALA A 153 7.40 19.73 -16.75
N GLN A 154 6.43 18.84 -16.52
CA GLN A 154 5.74 18.71 -15.23
C GLN A 154 6.68 18.24 -14.11
N LEU A 155 7.57 17.29 -14.40
CA LEU A 155 8.59 16.80 -13.48
C LEU A 155 9.50 17.93 -13.02
N ASN A 156 10.04 18.71 -13.96
CA ASN A 156 10.92 19.82 -13.64
C ASN A 156 10.21 20.90 -12.82
N GLN A 157 8.96 21.24 -13.19
CA GLN A 157 8.15 22.16 -12.40
C GLN A 157 7.92 21.64 -10.97
N HIS A 158 7.62 20.34 -10.82
CA HIS A 158 7.41 19.71 -9.53
C HIS A 158 8.66 19.77 -8.64
N LEU A 159 9.83 19.41 -9.19
CA LEU A 159 11.09 19.40 -8.46
C LEU A 159 11.57 20.81 -8.09
N LEU A 160 11.34 21.81 -8.94
CA LEU A 160 11.63 23.22 -8.63
C LEU A 160 10.83 23.72 -7.42
N ASN A 161 9.57 23.30 -7.29
CA ASN A 161 8.71 23.69 -6.17
C ASN A 161 9.07 23.00 -4.84
N ARG A 162 9.97 22.02 -4.85
CA ARG A 162 10.43 21.28 -3.66
C ARG A 162 11.76 21.80 -3.08
N GLN A 163 12.42 22.72 -3.77
CA GLN A 163 13.66 23.39 -3.32
C GLN A 163 13.35 24.56 -2.41
#